data_AF-A0A9X4LG79-F1
#
_entry.id   AF-A0A9X4LG79-F1
#
_cell.length_a   1.000
_cell.length_b   1.000
_cell.length_c   1.000
_cell.angle_alpha   90.00
_cell.angle_beta   90.00
_cell.angle_gamma   90.00
#
_symmetry.space_group_name_H-M   'P 1'
#
loop_
_entity.id
_entity.type
_entity.pdbx_description
1 polymer ?
#
loop_
_entity_poly.entity_id
_entity_poly.type
_entity_poly.pdbx_seq_one_letter_code
_entity_poly.pdbx_strand_id
1 'polypeptide(L)'
;MFDAHRRLFNPRPRIEVMAVPPDQTCIVVDDVLIDPAAVVDWATEREWLPAQANAYPGQLVAAPAELEQCLNGFFSQHVRRVLGGRRTVSMYARFSMVTRPVSQLRPCQWLCHRDRVVLEPRTGLCAASVLYLFDDPSLGGTGFYRPKLAAEPLAALLDDAQRLSNLEFEQRYGVRPGYMIRSNDYFELVAHVPAAWNRMIFYDGGQFHSGHIERLQPLSTDVREGRLTLNGFFACSRASA
;
A
#
# COMPACT_ATOMS: atom_id res chain seq x y z
N MET A 1 -0.96 -8.43 21.49
CA MET A 1 -0.68 -7.24 20.66
C MET A 1 -0.18 -6.04 21.45
N PHE A 2 -0.74 -5.70 22.63
CA PHE A 2 -0.34 -4.50 23.37
C PHE A 2 0.68 -4.78 24.48
N ASP A 3 1.54 -3.81 24.79
CA ASP A 3 2.45 -3.88 25.94
C ASP A 3 1.72 -3.66 27.29
N ALA A 4 2.46 -3.73 28.40
CA ALA A 4 1.93 -3.52 29.75
C ALA A 4 1.27 -2.15 29.98
N HIS A 5 1.54 -1.16 29.13
CA HIS A 5 0.97 0.18 29.15
C HIS A 5 -0.11 0.37 28.06
N ARG A 6 -0.58 -0.73 27.46
CA ARG A 6 -1.54 -0.74 26.35
C ARG A 6 -1.06 0.00 25.09
N ARG A 7 0.26 0.08 24.88
CA ARG A 7 0.85 0.66 23.66
C ARG A 7 1.03 -0.42 22.60
N LEU A 8 0.76 -0.03 21.36
CA LEU A 8 1.01 -0.86 20.17
C LEU A 8 2.22 -0.37 19.37
N PHE A 9 2.29 0.96 19.20
CA PHE A 9 3.36 1.62 18.46
C PHE A 9 4.51 2.02 19.37
N ASN A 10 5.73 1.91 18.85
CA ASN A 10 6.93 2.38 19.51
C ASN A 10 6.84 3.91 19.69
N PRO A 11 7.04 4.45 20.91
CA PRO A 11 6.98 5.90 21.14
C PRO A 11 8.19 6.67 20.57
N ARG A 12 9.26 5.97 20.16
CA ARG A 12 10.48 6.55 19.57
C ARG A 12 10.92 5.74 18.35
N PRO A 13 10.11 5.64 17.29
CA PRO A 13 10.51 4.95 16.08
C PRO A 13 11.54 5.80 15.32
N ARG A 14 12.28 5.20 14.40
CA ARG A 14 13.14 5.94 13.48
C ARG A 14 12.29 6.42 12.30
N ILE A 15 12.20 7.74 12.11
CA ILE A 15 11.39 8.34 11.05
C ILE A 15 12.31 9.05 10.06
N GLU A 16 12.15 8.72 8.78
CA GLU A 16 12.81 9.36 7.66
C GLU A 16 11.76 9.89 6.68
N VAL A 17 12.01 11.09 6.15
CA VAL A 17 11.17 11.71 5.11
C VAL A 17 11.91 11.59 3.78
N MET A 18 11.47 10.67 2.93
CA MET A 18 12.08 10.40 1.64
C MET A 18 11.34 11.16 0.53
N ALA A 19 12.08 11.92 -0.28
CA ALA A 19 11.53 12.56 -1.47
C ALA A 19 11.10 11.50 -2.50
N VAL A 20 9.93 11.70 -3.10
CA VAL A 20 9.46 10.93 -4.25
C VAL A 20 9.24 11.91 -5.39
N PRO A 21 10.09 11.91 -6.43
CA PRO A 21 10.00 12.89 -7.50
C PRO A 21 8.63 12.89 -8.21
N PRO A 22 8.20 14.05 -8.75
CA PRO A 22 8.88 15.34 -8.68
C PRO A 22 8.72 16.06 -7.32
N ASP A 23 7.52 16.05 -6.74
CA ASP A 23 7.17 16.89 -5.57
C ASP A 23 6.33 16.13 -4.53
N GLN A 24 6.55 14.82 -4.41
CA GLN A 24 5.85 13.96 -3.46
C GLN A 24 6.82 13.45 -2.39
N THR A 25 6.28 12.79 -1.38
CA THR A 25 7.07 12.32 -0.25
C THR A 25 6.51 11.02 0.29
N CYS A 26 7.40 10.15 0.73
CA CYS A 26 7.10 8.95 1.48
C CYS A 26 7.80 9.04 2.84
N ILE A 27 7.06 8.80 3.91
CA ILE A 27 7.58 8.79 5.28
C ILE A 27 7.85 7.35 5.65
N VAL A 28 9.12 7.02 5.87
CA VAL A 28 9.58 5.69 6.25
C VAL A 28 9.76 5.65 7.76
N VAL A 29 9.12 4.69 8.41
CA VAL A 29 9.13 4.50 9.85
C VAL A 29 9.66 3.12 10.16
N ASP A 30 10.87 3.03 10.67
CA ASP A 30 11.46 1.79 11.16
C ASP A 30 11.21 1.61 12.67
N ASP A 31 11.18 0.36 13.10
CA ASP A 31 10.87 -0.04 14.48
C ASP A 31 9.51 0.50 14.96
N VAL A 32 8.48 0.39 14.10
CA VAL A 32 7.19 1.07 14.29
C VAL A 32 6.31 0.44 15.39
N LEU A 33 6.30 -0.90 15.52
CA LEU A 33 5.59 -1.63 16.56
C LEU A 33 6.52 -1.97 17.72
N ILE A 34 5.95 -2.05 18.93
CA ILE A 34 6.66 -2.54 20.13
C ILE A 34 6.87 -4.06 20.04
N ASP A 35 5.82 -4.78 19.63
CA ASP A 35 5.83 -6.24 19.49
C ASP A 35 5.18 -6.64 18.16
N PRO A 36 5.94 -6.60 17.05
CA PRO A 36 5.43 -6.99 15.73
C PRO A 36 5.05 -8.48 15.66
N ALA A 37 5.72 -9.35 16.44
CA ALA A 37 5.41 -10.78 16.46
C ALA A 37 3.99 -11.03 16.98
N ALA A 38 3.57 -10.35 18.05
CA ALA A 38 2.21 -10.48 18.57
C ALA A 38 1.12 -9.98 17.58
N VAL A 39 1.47 -9.11 16.63
CA VAL A 39 0.57 -8.69 15.55
C VAL A 39 0.47 -9.76 14.47
N VAL A 40 1.59 -10.43 14.13
CA VAL A 40 1.59 -11.60 13.25
C VAL A 40 0.78 -12.74 13.87
N ASP A 41 1.01 -13.07 15.15
CA ASP A 41 0.27 -14.11 15.86
C ASP A 41 -1.24 -13.83 15.82
N TRP A 42 -1.65 -12.60 16.11
CA TRP A 42 -3.05 -12.19 16.00
C TRP A 42 -3.64 -12.44 14.61
N ALA A 43 -2.85 -12.23 13.54
CA ALA A 43 -3.28 -12.41 12.16
C ALA A 43 -3.33 -13.88 11.73
N THR A 44 -2.49 -14.75 12.33
CA THR A 44 -2.50 -16.20 12.07
C THR A 44 -3.76 -16.90 12.59
N GLU A 45 -4.43 -16.32 13.59
CA GLU A 45 -5.65 -16.84 14.20
C GLU A 45 -6.93 -16.39 13.48
N ARG A 46 -6.81 -15.80 12.28
CA ARG A 46 -7.94 -15.22 11.53
C ARG A 46 -8.28 -16.02 10.29
N GLU A 47 -9.54 -15.92 9.88
CA GLU A 47 -9.97 -16.41 8.58
C GLU A 47 -9.73 -15.34 7.51
N TRP A 48 -8.98 -15.71 6.47
CA TRP A 48 -8.56 -14.82 5.39
C TRP A 48 -9.43 -14.98 4.15
N LEU A 49 -10.12 -13.91 3.76
CA LEU A 49 -11.05 -13.92 2.63
C LEU A 49 -10.39 -13.35 1.37
N PRO A 50 -10.67 -13.90 0.18
CA PRO A 50 -10.25 -13.28 -1.07
C PRO A 50 -10.73 -11.84 -1.16
N ALA A 51 -9.86 -10.94 -1.64
CA ALA A 51 -10.26 -9.56 -1.90
C ALA A 51 -11.39 -9.54 -2.94
N GLN A 52 -12.61 -9.17 -2.51
CA GLN A 52 -13.75 -9.02 -3.42
C GLN A 52 -13.52 -7.82 -4.33
N ALA A 53 -13.69 -8.02 -5.64
CA ALA A 53 -13.69 -7.02 -6.71
C ALA A 53 -12.76 -5.81 -6.47
N ASN A 54 -11.44 -6.01 -6.49
CA ASN A 54 -10.46 -4.93 -6.32
C ASN A 54 -9.14 -5.20 -7.05
N ALA A 55 -8.30 -4.17 -7.17
CA ALA A 55 -6.93 -4.27 -7.70
C ALA A 55 -6.01 -5.16 -6.84
N TYR A 56 -6.39 -5.50 -5.61
CA TYR A 56 -5.50 -6.24 -4.70
C TYR A 56 -5.39 -7.73 -5.06
N PRO A 57 -4.17 -8.27 -5.30
CA PRO A 57 -3.95 -9.64 -5.77
C PRO A 57 -3.80 -10.66 -4.63
N GLY A 58 -4.79 -10.76 -3.74
CA GLY A 58 -4.73 -11.76 -2.68
C GLY A 58 -5.88 -11.72 -1.67
N GLN A 59 -5.55 -12.04 -0.42
CA GLN A 59 -6.50 -12.18 0.68
C GLN A 59 -6.38 -11.04 1.68
N LEU A 60 -7.48 -10.75 2.36
CA LEU A 60 -7.63 -9.65 3.30
C LEU A 60 -8.32 -10.09 4.60
N VAL A 61 -7.97 -9.42 5.69
CA VAL A 61 -8.67 -9.47 6.98
C VAL A 61 -8.79 -8.05 7.53
N ALA A 62 -9.97 -7.67 8.02
CA ALA A 62 -10.15 -6.36 8.64
C ALA A 62 -9.30 -6.25 9.92
N ALA A 63 -8.68 -5.08 10.14
CA ALA A 63 -8.00 -4.84 11.40
C ALA A 63 -9.04 -4.62 12.52
N PRO A 64 -8.72 -4.97 13.79
CA PRO A 64 -9.60 -4.69 14.91
C PRO A 64 -9.60 -3.19 15.21
N ALA A 65 -10.72 -2.68 15.72
CA ALA A 65 -10.94 -1.26 15.94
C ALA A 65 -9.88 -0.63 16.86
N GLU A 66 -9.37 -1.36 17.85
CA GLU A 66 -8.33 -0.88 18.75
C GLU A 66 -7.00 -0.65 18.02
N LEU A 67 -6.67 -1.49 17.04
CA LEU A 67 -5.48 -1.31 16.21
C LEU A 67 -5.65 -0.09 15.30
N GLU A 68 -6.83 0.08 14.69
CA GLU A 68 -7.16 1.26 13.88
C GLU A 68 -7.05 2.56 14.69
N GLN A 69 -7.57 2.57 15.92
CA GLN A 69 -7.46 3.72 16.83
C GLN A 69 -5.99 4.05 17.15
N CYS A 70 -5.18 3.04 17.47
CA CYS A 70 -3.76 3.23 17.72
C CYS A 70 -3.02 3.75 16.49
N LEU A 71 -3.32 3.20 15.31
CA LEU A 71 -2.71 3.61 14.06
C LEU A 71 -3.10 5.05 13.68
N ASN A 72 -4.36 5.44 13.89
CA ASN A 72 -4.81 6.81 13.71
C ASN A 72 -4.10 7.78 14.68
N GLY A 73 -3.88 7.37 15.93
CA GLY A 73 -3.10 8.11 16.91
C GLY A 73 -1.66 8.35 16.44
N PHE A 74 -0.98 7.27 16.02
CA PHE A 74 0.37 7.33 15.47
C PHE A 74 0.46 8.23 14.24
N PHE A 75 -0.42 8.03 13.27
CA PHE A 75 -0.53 8.85 12.07
C PHE A 75 -0.73 10.33 12.40
N SER A 76 -1.65 10.62 13.33
CA SER A 76 -1.96 11.98 13.78
C SER A 76 -0.77 12.69 14.42
N GLN A 77 0.05 11.95 15.18
CA GLN A 77 1.20 12.48 15.90
C GLN A 77 2.41 12.70 14.99
N HIS A 78 2.70 11.78 14.08
CA HIS A 78 3.98 11.74 13.37
C HIS A 78 3.91 12.06 11.88
N VAL A 79 2.78 11.80 11.23
CA VAL A 79 2.73 11.69 9.76
C VAL A 79 1.82 12.75 9.15
N ARG A 80 0.61 12.93 9.71
CA ARG A 80 -0.49 13.67 9.09
C ARG A 80 -0.09 15.06 8.58
N ARG A 81 0.64 15.83 9.40
CA ARG A 81 1.07 17.19 9.06
C ARG A 81 2.11 17.20 7.94
N VAL A 82 3.02 16.22 7.92
CA VAL A 82 4.08 16.10 6.90
C VAL A 82 3.44 15.86 5.52
N LEU A 83 2.36 15.08 5.44
CA LEU A 83 1.59 14.87 4.21
C LEU A 83 0.60 16.00 3.89
N GLY A 84 0.59 17.10 4.65
CA GLY A 84 -0.31 18.24 4.43
C GLY A 84 -1.75 18.05 4.93
N GLY A 85 -2.01 17.00 5.72
CA GLY A 85 -3.29 16.76 6.37
C GLY A 85 -3.51 17.63 7.61
N ARG A 86 -4.74 18.12 7.79
CA ARG A 86 -5.17 18.90 8.95
C ARG A 86 -5.89 18.04 9.98
N ARG A 87 -7.00 17.40 9.62
CA ARG A 87 -7.79 16.49 10.48
C ARG A 87 -8.03 15.18 9.76
N THR A 88 -7.89 14.07 10.47
CA THR A 88 -8.41 12.78 9.99
C THR A 88 -9.94 12.82 10.08
N VAL A 89 -10.61 12.64 8.95
CA VAL A 89 -12.08 12.55 8.83
C VAL A 89 -12.53 11.11 9.07
N SER A 90 -11.84 10.16 8.45
CA SER A 90 -12.04 8.73 8.67
C SER A 90 -10.75 7.98 8.40
N MET A 91 -10.62 6.79 8.96
CA MET A 91 -9.58 5.85 8.58
C MET A 91 -10.07 4.42 8.80
N TYR A 92 -9.47 3.50 8.05
CA TYR A 92 -9.62 2.07 8.29
C TYR A 92 -8.29 1.38 8.00
N ALA A 93 -8.12 0.18 8.54
CA ALA A 93 -6.96 -0.65 8.25
C ALA A 93 -7.37 -2.10 7.96
N ARG A 94 -6.50 -2.78 7.21
CA ARG A 94 -6.66 -4.20 6.91
C ARG A 94 -5.32 -4.89 6.84
N PHE A 95 -5.28 -6.12 7.29
CA PHE A 95 -4.21 -7.03 6.96
C PHE A 95 -4.41 -7.53 5.53
N SER A 96 -3.30 -7.64 4.81
CA SER A 96 -3.29 -8.01 3.40
C SER A 96 -2.17 -9.02 3.15
N MET A 97 -2.50 -10.09 2.42
CA MET A 97 -1.52 -11.06 1.91
C MET A 97 -1.65 -11.12 0.40
N VAL A 98 -0.54 -10.94 -0.30
CA VAL A 98 -0.52 -11.19 -1.75
C VAL A 98 -0.34 -12.68 -1.94
N THR A 99 -1.30 -13.33 -2.60
CA THR A 99 -1.33 -14.79 -2.75
C THR A 99 -1.67 -15.24 -4.17
N ARG A 100 -2.10 -14.32 -5.05
CA ARG A 100 -2.45 -14.67 -6.44
C ARG A 100 -1.19 -14.87 -7.28
N PRO A 101 -1.06 -15.98 -8.02
CA PRO A 101 0.02 -16.15 -8.98
C PRO A 101 -0.15 -15.20 -10.18
N VAL A 102 0.95 -14.91 -10.88
CA VAL A 102 0.97 -14.02 -12.05
C VAL A 102 -0.07 -14.43 -13.11
N SER A 103 -0.26 -15.73 -13.32
CA SER A 103 -1.24 -16.28 -14.27
C SER A 103 -2.70 -15.97 -13.94
N GLN A 104 -3.01 -15.56 -12.71
CA GLN A 104 -4.36 -15.19 -12.25
C GLN A 104 -4.55 -13.69 -12.05
N LEU A 105 -3.52 -12.89 -12.36
CA LEU A 105 -3.62 -11.43 -12.31
C LEU A 105 -4.50 -10.91 -13.44
N ARG A 106 -5.25 -9.85 -13.15
CA ARG A 106 -5.96 -9.04 -14.15
C ARG A 106 -5.12 -7.82 -14.56
N PRO A 107 -5.41 -7.15 -15.68
CA PRO A 107 -4.56 -6.07 -16.17
C PRO A 107 -4.41 -4.89 -15.19
N CYS A 108 -5.45 -4.58 -14.43
CA CYS A 108 -5.38 -3.59 -13.34
C CYS A 108 -4.39 -3.93 -12.22
N GLN A 109 -3.92 -5.17 -12.14
CA GLN A 109 -2.93 -5.67 -11.20
C GLN A 109 -1.52 -5.72 -11.82
N TRP A 110 -1.40 -5.47 -13.12
CA TRP A 110 -0.11 -5.39 -13.85
C TRP A 110 0.50 -3.99 -13.83
N LEU A 111 -0.31 -3.00 -13.47
CA LEU A 111 0.05 -1.59 -13.43
C LEU A 111 0.10 -1.08 -11.98
N CYS A 112 0.76 0.06 -11.79
CA CYS A 112 0.60 0.86 -10.59
C CYS A 112 -0.81 1.47 -10.52
N HIS A 113 -1.24 1.81 -9.31
CA HIS A 113 -2.56 2.37 -9.05
C HIS A 113 -2.49 3.55 -8.09
N ARG A 114 -3.63 4.21 -7.92
CA ARG A 114 -3.88 5.20 -6.88
C ARG A 114 -4.97 4.66 -5.97
N ASP A 115 -4.88 4.98 -4.69
CA ASP A 115 -5.94 4.67 -3.75
C ASP A 115 -7.16 5.54 -4.03
N ARG A 116 -8.34 4.93 -3.94
CA ARG A 116 -9.61 5.62 -4.06
C ARG A 116 -10.23 5.72 -2.68
N VAL A 117 -10.01 6.85 -2.00
CA VAL A 117 -10.85 7.25 -0.88
C VAL A 117 -11.78 8.34 -1.40
N VAL A 118 -13.09 8.13 -1.24
CA VAL A 118 -14.10 9.11 -1.65
C VAL A 118 -13.91 10.36 -0.78
N LEU A 119 -13.33 11.40 -1.37
CA LEU A 119 -13.12 12.70 -0.76
C LEU A 119 -13.52 13.78 -1.75
N GLU A 120 -13.90 14.94 -1.24
CA GLU A 120 -14.03 16.13 -2.06
C GLU A 120 -12.69 16.45 -2.75
N PRO A 121 -12.62 16.50 -4.09
CA PRO A 121 -11.37 16.54 -4.85
C PRO A 121 -10.44 17.73 -4.53
N ARG A 122 -10.97 18.82 -3.98
CA ARG A 122 -10.21 20.06 -3.72
C ARG A 122 -9.80 20.24 -2.25
N THR A 123 -10.39 19.49 -1.33
CA THR A 123 -10.25 19.71 0.12
C THR A 123 -9.74 18.47 0.86
N GLY A 124 -9.69 17.33 0.18
CA GLY A 124 -9.26 16.05 0.73
C GLY A 124 -7.78 15.69 0.48
N LEU A 125 -7.21 14.96 1.43
CA LEU A 125 -5.98 14.17 1.28
C LEU A 125 -6.35 12.71 1.56
N CYS A 126 -5.98 11.81 0.65
CA CYS A 126 -6.03 10.37 0.86
C CYS A 126 -4.63 9.90 1.23
N ALA A 127 -4.32 9.74 2.52
CA ALA A 127 -3.05 9.14 2.92
C ALA A 127 -3.19 7.62 2.98
N ALA A 128 -2.13 6.91 2.63
CA ALA A 128 -2.06 5.46 2.70
C ALA A 128 -0.81 5.03 3.45
N SER A 129 -0.82 3.79 3.95
CA SER A 129 0.31 3.21 4.64
C SER A 129 0.43 1.72 4.42
N VAL A 130 1.66 1.22 4.51
CA VAL A 130 1.99 -0.21 4.42
C VAL A 130 3.02 -0.53 5.48
N LEU A 131 2.67 -1.36 6.44
CA LEU A 131 3.60 -1.98 7.39
C LEU A 131 3.95 -3.38 6.91
N TYR A 132 5.24 -3.67 6.75
CA TYR A 132 5.76 -4.97 6.35
C TYR A 132 6.02 -5.86 7.57
N LEU A 133 5.42 -7.05 7.56
CA LEU A 133 5.49 -8.05 8.64
C LEU A 133 6.02 -9.38 8.10
N PHE A 134 7.12 -9.32 7.36
CA PHE A 134 7.85 -10.48 6.83
C PHE A 134 9.35 -10.16 6.75
N ASP A 135 10.18 -11.19 6.76
CA ASP A 135 11.64 -11.07 6.71
C ASP A 135 12.24 -11.23 5.31
N ASP A 136 11.57 -11.95 4.40
CA ASP A 136 12.09 -12.23 3.04
C ASP A 136 12.09 -10.94 2.18
N PRO A 137 13.25 -10.35 1.86
CA PRO A 137 13.32 -9.11 1.11
C PRO A 137 12.85 -9.27 -0.35
N SER A 138 12.82 -10.50 -0.90
CA SER A 138 12.29 -10.76 -2.25
C SER A 138 10.77 -10.58 -2.35
N LEU A 139 10.08 -10.57 -1.21
CA LEU A 139 8.67 -10.21 -1.08
C LEU A 139 8.45 -8.69 -1.14
N GLY A 140 9.54 -7.93 -1.23
CA GLY A 140 9.55 -6.71 -2.03
C GLY A 140 9.62 -5.43 -1.23
N GLY A 141 8.64 -4.56 -1.48
CA GLY A 141 8.58 -3.19 -0.99
C GLY A 141 7.42 -2.46 -1.64
N THR A 142 7.56 -1.15 -1.82
CA THR A 142 6.61 -0.33 -2.58
C THR A 142 7.35 0.53 -3.59
N GLY A 143 6.98 0.42 -4.85
CA GLY A 143 7.45 1.28 -5.94
C GLY A 143 6.49 2.43 -6.18
N PHE A 144 7.04 3.61 -6.47
CA PHE A 144 6.31 4.83 -6.82
C PHE A 144 6.57 5.20 -8.26
N TYR A 145 5.52 5.64 -8.95
CA TYR A 145 5.54 5.79 -10.39
C TYR A 145 5.02 7.15 -10.85
N ARG A 146 5.55 7.62 -11.98
CA ARG A 146 5.08 8.80 -12.69
C ARG A 146 4.45 8.38 -14.03
N PRO A 147 3.22 8.81 -14.35
CA PRO A 147 2.65 8.53 -15.66
C PRO A 147 3.42 9.30 -16.74
N LYS A 148 3.65 8.62 -17.88
CA LYS A 148 4.25 9.21 -19.09
C LYS A 148 3.20 9.78 -20.05
N LEU A 149 1.95 9.33 -19.91
CA LEU A 149 0.82 9.78 -20.71
C LEU A 149 0.16 11.04 -20.13
N ALA A 150 -0.47 11.83 -21.01
CA ALA A 150 -1.40 12.88 -20.61
C ALA A 150 -2.67 12.29 -19.95
N ALA A 151 -3.46 13.14 -19.30
CA ALA A 151 -4.59 12.72 -18.44
C ALA A 151 -5.64 11.86 -19.17
N GLU A 152 -6.10 12.26 -20.35
CA GLU A 152 -7.10 11.52 -21.13
C GLU A 152 -6.62 10.12 -21.58
N PRO A 153 -5.49 9.97 -22.29
CA PRO A 153 -5.01 8.63 -22.68
C PRO A 153 -4.63 7.77 -21.46
N LEU A 154 -4.18 8.38 -20.36
CA LEU A 154 -3.96 7.65 -19.10
C LEU A 154 -5.27 7.12 -18.52
N ALA A 155 -6.34 7.92 -18.51
CA ALA A 155 -7.65 7.49 -18.03
C ALA A 155 -8.19 6.32 -18.87
N ALA A 156 -8.05 6.39 -20.20
CA ALA A 156 -8.43 5.30 -21.10
C ALA A 156 -7.64 4.01 -20.83
N LEU A 157 -6.31 4.09 -20.65
CA LEU A 157 -5.48 2.94 -20.28
C LEU A 157 -5.95 2.29 -18.97
N LEU A 158 -6.24 3.08 -17.95
CA LEU A 158 -6.67 2.59 -16.64
C LEU A 158 -8.08 2.00 -16.66
N ASP A 159 -8.99 2.55 -17.48
CA ASP A 159 -10.33 2.00 -17.69
C ASP A 159 -10.27 0.65 -18.43
N ASP A 160 -9.50 0.60 -19.52
CA ASP A 160 -9.29 -0.64 -20.26
C ASP A 160 -8.63 -1.71 -19.38
N ALA A 161 -7.71 -1.34 -18.48
CA ALA A 161 -7.10 -2.28 -17.54
C ALA A 161 -8.11 -2.93 -16.57
N GLN A 162 -9.27 -2.30 -16.35
CA GLN A 162 -10.34 -2.83 -15.51
C GLN A 162 -11.36 -3.66 -16.29
N ARG A 163 -11.53 -3.36 -17.58
CA ARG A 163 -12.62 -3.89 -18.41
C ARG A 163 -12.18 -4.99 -19.38
N LEU A 164 -11.00 -4.87 -19.97
CA LEU A 164 -10.52 -5.79 -20.99
C LEU A 164 -10.06 -7.12 -20.38
N SER A 165 -10.13 -8.19 -21.18
CA SER A 165 -9.47 -9.44 -20.85
C SER A 165 -7.95 -9.29 -20.90
N ASN A 166 -7.23 -10.25 -20.32
CA ASN A 166 -5.77 -10.28 -20.31
C ASN A 166 -5.18 -10.21 -21.73
N LEU A 167 -5.73 -10.99 -22.66
CA LEU A 167 -5.23 -11.07 -24.04
C LEU A 167 -5.45 -9.75 -24.81
N GLU A 168 -6.64 -9.16 -24.70
CA GLU A 168 -6.96 -7.91 -25.38
C GLU A 168 -6.09 -6.75 -24.86
N PHE A 169 -5.88 -6.68 -23.54
CA PHE A 169 -5.05 -5.65 -22.94
C PHE A 169 -3.57 -5.78 -23.37
N GLU A 170 -3.03 -7.01 -23.36
CA GLU A 170 -1.67 -7.28 -23.81
C GLU A 170 -1.49 -6.93 -25.30
N GLN A 171 -2.44 -7.30 -26.16
CA GLN A 171 -2.37 -6.97 -27.59
C GLN A 171 -2.46 -5.46 -27.86
N ARG A 172 -3.29 -4.74 -27.08
CA ARG A 172 -3.51 -3.30 -27.27
C ARG A 172 -2.36 -2.45 -26.74
N TYR A 173 -1.79 -2.82 -25.60
CA TYR A 173 -0.84 -1.99 -24.87
C TYR A 173 0.57 -2.59 -24.74
N GLY A 174 0.78 -3.84 -25.16
CA GLY A 174 2.08 -4.51 -25.03
C GLY A 174 2.53 -4.77 -23.59
N VAL A 175 1.64 -4.58 -22.60
CA VAL A 175 1.94 -4.83 -21.18
C VAL A 175 1.69 -6.29 -20.86
N ARG A 176 2.71 -6.96 -20.33
CA ARG A 176 2.63 -8.37 -19.95
C ARG A 176 2.13 -8.57 -18.51
N PRO A 177 1.52 -9.73 -18.20
CA PRO A 177 1.16 -10.09 -16.82
C PRO A 177 2.36 -10.09 -15.89
N GLY A 178 2.22 -9.47 -14.72
CA GLY A 178 3.23 -9.49 -13.66
C GLY A 178 3.04 -8.39 -12.63
N TYR A 179 3.76 -8.48 -11.51
CA TYR A 179 3.86 -7.36 -10.58
C TYR A 179 4.75 -6.27 -11.17
N MET A 180 4.31 -5.02 -11.07
CA MET A 180 5.05 -3.89 -11.60
C MET A 180 6.26 -3.57 -10.72
N ILE A 181 7.46 -3.86 -11.22
CA ILE A 181 8.75 -3.65 -10.53
C ILE A 181 9.72 -2.73 -11.31
N ARG A 182 9.34 -2.29 -12.51
CA ARG A 182 10.18 -1.46 -13.39
C ARG A 182 9.31 -0.46 -14.15
N SER A 183 9.96 0.56 -14.72
CA SER A 183 9.35 1.41 -15.74
C SER A 183 8.85 0.59 -16.94
N ASN A 184 7.78 1.06 -17.58
CA ASN A 184 7.30 0.59 -18.87
C ASN A 184 6.98 1.79 -19.77
N ASP A 185 6.30 1.58 -20.91
CA ASP A 185 5.99 2.66 -21.85
C ASP A 185 5.00 3.71 -21.29
N TYR A 186 4.24 3.35 -20.25
CA TYR A 186 3.17 4.18 -19.68
C TYR A 186 3.56 4.85 -18.36
N PHE A 187 4.51 4.27 -17.63
CA PHE A 187 4.89 4.69 -16.30
C PHE A 187 6.40 4.60 -16.09
N GLU A 188 6.96 5.58 -15.41
CA GLU A 188 8.35 5.60 -14.95
C GLU A 188 8.41 5.28 -13.45
N LEU A 189 9.25 4.34 -13.04
CA LEU A 189 9.59 4.10 -11.64
C LEU A 189 10.48 5.25 -11.15
N VAL A 190 9.98 6.06 -10.21
CA VAL A 190 10.69 7.26 -9.72
C VAL A 190 11.26 7.09 -8.32
N ALA A 191 10.72 6.17 -7.52
CA ALA A 191 11.27 5.81 -6.21
C ALA A 191 10.86 4.39 -5.83
N HIS A 192 11.64 3.78 -4.94
CA HIS A 192 11.34 2.47 -4.38
C HIS A 192 11.75 2.48 -2.90
N VAL A 193 10.83 2.06 -2.03
CA VAL A 193 11.15 1.76 -0.62
C VAL A 193 11.16 0.25 -0.46
N PRO A 194 12.33 -0.37 -0.18
CA PRO A 194 12.39 -1.80 0.11
C PRO A 194 11.67 -2.09 1.42
N ALA A 195 10.98 -3.23 1.46
CA ALA A 195 10.42 -3.76 2.69
C ALA A 195 11.53 -4.08 3.68
N ALA A 196 11.20 -3.95 4.95
CA ALA A 196 11.99 -4.45 6.06
C ALA A 196 11.04 -4.86 7.17
N TRP A 197 11.40 -5.87 7.95
CA TRP A 197 10.63 -6.25 9.12
C TRP A 197 10.36 -5.05 10.02
N ASN A 198 9.11 -4.87 10.46
CA ASN A 198 8.68 -3.77 11.34
C ASN A 198 8.92 -2.35 10.76
N ARG A 199 9.00 -2.24 9.43
CA ARG A 199 8.98 -0.97 8.69
C ARG A 199 7.57 -0.64 8.23
N MET A 200 7.13 0.58 8.48
CA MET A 200 5.91 1.15 7.93
C MET A 200 6.22 2.36 7.07
N ILE A 201 5.60 2.41 5.90
CA ILE A 201 5.65 3.59 5.04
C ILE A 201 4.31 4.32 5.07
N PHE A 202 4.34 5.63 4.90
CA PHE A 202 3.17 6.48 4.71
C PHE A 202 3.38 7.42 3.53
N TYR A 203 2.36 7.59 2.70
CA TYR A 203 2.43 8.42 1.49
C TYR A 203 1.05 8.97 1.09
N ASP A 204 1.01 9.91 0.16
CA ASP A 204 -0.25 10.33 -0.48
C ASP A 204 -0.73 9.20 -1.42
N GLY A 205 -1.83 8.53 -1.08
CA GLY A 205 -2.45 7.47 -1.88
C GLY A 205 -2.95 7.96 -3.24
N GLY A 206 -3.05 9.27 -3.46
CA GLY A 206 -3.26 9.88 -4.78
C GLY A 206 -2.04 9.77 -5.72
N GLN A 207 -0.87 9.39 -5.22
CA GLN A 207 0.30 9.07 -6.03
C GLN A 207 0.20 7.65 -6.62
N PHE A 208 0.69 7.46 -7.85
CA PHE A 208 0.78 6.14 -8.44
C PHE A 208 1.83 5.27 -7.73
N HIS A 209 1.41 4.11 -7.25
CA HIS A 209 2.26 3.18 -6.52
C HIS A 209 1.86 1.72 -6.79
N SER A 210 2.76 0.80 -6.48
CA SER A 210 2.50 -0.65 -6.55
C SER A 210 3.39 -1.42 -5.57
N GLY A 211 2.96 -2.62 -5.19
CA GLY A 211 3.84 -3.54 -4.48
C GLY A 211 5.01 -3.94 -5.37
N HIS A 212 6.25 -3.71 -4.90
CA HIS A 212 7.46 -4.03 -5.65
C HIS A 212 7.85 -5.50 -5.43
N ILE A 213 7.07 -6.43 -5.97
CA ILE A 213 7.21 -7.88 -5.68
C ILE A 213 8.02 -8.53 -6.80
N GLU A 214 9.27 -8.89 -6.52
CA GLU A 214 10.18 -9.49 -7.51
C GLU A 214 9.91 -10.99 -7.72
N ARG A 215 9.32 -11.65 -6.72
CA ARG A 215 9.09 -13.09 -6.73
C ARG A 215 8.06 -13.49 -7.79
N LEU A 216 8.50 -14.33 -8.73
CA LEU A 216 7.66 -14.87 -9.82
C LEU A 216 6.89 -16.14 -9.43
N GLN A 217 7.36 -16.85 -8.40
CA GLN A 217 6.68 -18.03 -7.88
C GLN A 217 5.42 -17.63 -7.10
N PRO A 218 4.41 -18.52 -7.00
CA PRO A 218 3.27 -18.29 -6.13
C PRO A 218 3.74 -17.93 -4.71
N LEU A 219 3.16 -16.87 -4.16
CA LEU A 219 3.44 -16.45 -2.80
C LEU A 219 2.72 -17.38 -1.81
N SER A 220 3.36 -17.62 -0.67
CA SER A 220 2.77 -18.46 0.38
C SER A 220 1.46 -17.87 0.88
N THR A 221 0.49 -18.75 1.16
CA THR A 221 -0.74 -18.42 1.88
C THR A 221 -0.58 -18.57 3.39
N ASP A 222 0.57 -19.08 3.86
CA ASP A 222 0.91 -19.06 5.28
C ASP A 222 1.22 -17.63 5.70
N VAL A 223 0.52 -17.14 6.72
CA VAL A 223 0.66 -15.78 7.25
C VAL A 223 2.08 -15.47 7.72
N ARG A 224 2.83 -16.46 8.21
CA ARG A 224 4.21 -16.26 8.70
C ARG A 224 5.26 -16.22 7.59
N GLU A 225 5.00 -16.91 6.48
CA GLU A 225 5.95 -17.05 5.37
C GLU A 225 5.57 -16.18 4.16
N GLY A 226 4.33 -15.68 4.13
CA GLY A 226 3.78 -14.88 3.04
C GLY A 226 4.15 -13.41 3.12
N ARG A 227 3.78 -12.65 2.08
CA ARG A 227 3.92 -11.20 2.08
C ARG A 227 2.80 -10.55 2.91
N LEU A 228 2.90 -10.68 4.23
CA LEU A 228 1.97 -10.10 5.18
C LEU A 228 2.22 -8.59 5.35
N THR A 229 1.20 -7.78 5.11
CA THR A 229 1.22 -6.36 5.41
C THR A 229 0.00 -5.89 6.19
N LEU A 230 0.17 -4.86 7.02
CA LEU A 230 -0.93 -4.07 7.55
C LEU A 230 -1.03 -2.78 6.75
N ASN A 231 -2.17 -2.55 6.10
CA ASN A 231 -2.43 -1.42 5.23
C ASN A 231 -3.46 -0.49 5.88
N GLY A 232 -3.09 0.77 6.09
CA GLY A 232 -3.99 1.80 6.62
C GLY A 232 -4.33 2.85 5.57
N PHE A 233 -5.58 3.31 5.55
CA PHE A 233 -6.08 4.33 4.63
C PHE A 233 -6.74 5.45 5.44
N PHE A 234 -6.36 6.70 5.18
CA PHE A 234 -6.77 7.86 5.96
C PHE A 234 -7.36 8.92 5.04
N ALA A 235 -8.62 9.24 5.29
CA ALA A 235 -9.28 10.38 4.69
C ALA A 235 -9.00 11.61 5.57
N CYS A 236 -8.34 12.63 5.03
CA CYS A 236 -7.99 13.84 5.77
C CYS A 236 -8.55 15.09 5.09
N SER A 237 -8.91 16.11 5.86
CA SER A 237 -9.01 17.47 5.31
C SER A 237 -7.61 18.05 5.10
N ARG A 238 -7.44 18.90 4.09
CA ARG A 238 -6.20 19.66 3.87
C ARG A 238 -6.13 20.89 4.78
N ALA A 239 -4.91 21.31 5.11
CA ALA A 239 -4.70 22.64 5.67
C ALA A 239 -5.06 23.68 4.61
N SER A 240 -5.72 24.77 5.03
CA SER A 240 -5.84 25.96 4.17
C SER A 240 -4.43 26.46 3.87
N ALA A 241 -4.14 26.72 2.59
CA ALA A 241 -2.93 27.41 2.16
C ALA A 241 -2.85 28.81 2.80
#